data_AF-A0A957QRJ9-F1
#
_entry.id   AF-A0A957QRJ9-F1
#
_cell.length_a   1.000
_cell.length_b   1.000
_cell.length_c   1.000
_cell.angle_alpha   90.00
_cell.angle_beta   90.00
_cell.angle_gamma   90.00
#
_symmetry.space_group_name_H-M   'P 1'
#
loop_
_entity.id
_entity.type
_entity.pdbx_description
1 polymer ?
#
loop_
_entity_poly.entity_id
_entity_poly.type
_entity_poly.pdbx_seq_one_letter_code
_entity_poly.pdbx_strand_id
1 'polypeptide(L)'
;MVDLPLRSVTDDASLEAVAARLAAQASVAGILYIGSTGKDHFHAASDYDLLLLVDHRPVPVQYLITTIAGRLSDIIIVTVDELETRLQEESALVNWLGQGQIVYDRDGLLASAQAHLPAPEAISRSTPIAKLNH
;
A
#
# COMPACT_ATOMS: atom_id res chain seq x y z
N MET A 1 -6.68 1.68 -37.08
CA MET A 1 -5.64 2.37 -36.32
C MET A 1 -5.88 1.99 -34.87
N VAL A 2 -5.14 1.01 -34.37
CA VAL A 2 -5.30 0.55 -32.99
C VAL A 2 -4.54 1.57 -32.14
N ASP A 3 -5.25 2.29 -31.28
CA ASP A 3 -4.65 3.16 -30.29
C ASP A 3 -3.76 2.27 -29.41
N LEU A 4 -2.44 2.46 -29.48
CA LEU A 4 -1.52 1.71 -28.63
C LEU A 4 -1.89 2.01 -27.17
N PRO A 5 -1.83 1.04 -26.25
CA PRO A 5 -2.15 1.29 -24.86
C PRO A 5 -1.30 2.47 -24.36
N LEU A 6 -1.96 3.49 -23.81
CA LEU A 6 -1.31 4.64 -23.20
C LEU A 6 -0.28 4.12 -22.19
N ARG A 7 1.01 4.24 -22.54
CA ARG A 7 2.11 3.94 -21.62
C ARG A 7 1.96 4.81 -20.38
N SER A 8 2.11 4.20 -19.21
CA SER A 8 2.13 4.98 -17.97
C SER A 8 3.41 5.82 -17.95
N VAL A 9 3.30 7.07 -17.48
CA VAL A 9 4.47 7.96 -17.31
C VAL A 9 5.47 7.42 -16.27
N THR A 10 5.11 6.38 -15.53
CA THR A 10 5.94 5.67 -14.54
C THR A 10 6.47 4.33 -15.03
N ASP A 11 6.22 3.93 -16.28
CA ASP A 11 6.70 2.64 -16.80
C ASP A 11 8.23 2.57 -16.93
N ASP A 12 8.89 3.70 -17.11
CA ASP A 12 10.35 3.77 -17.21
C ASP A 12 11.02 4.19 -15.88
N ALA A 13 10.25 4.31 -14.78
CA ALA A 13 10.73 4.70 -13.45
C ALA A 13 10.70 3.53 -12.46
N SER A 14 11.73 3.38 -11.62
CA SER A 14 11.72 2.39 -10.55
C SER A 14 10.70 2.75 -9.46
N LEU A 15 10.30 1.77 -8.65
CA LEU A 15 9.38 2.00 -7.53
C LEU A 15 9.93 3.03 -6.54
N GLU A 16 11.23 2.98 -6.25
CA GLU A 16 11.92 3.92 -5.36
C GLU A 16 11.91 5.33 -5.94
N ALA A 17 12.13 5.47 -7.25
CA ALA A 17 12.07 6.75 -7.94
C ALA A 17 10.66 7.34 -7.92
N VAL A 18 9.62 6.51 -8.07
CA VAL A 18 8.22 6.93 -7.92
C VAL A 18 7.93 7.36 -6.49
N ALA A 19 8.35 6.57 -5.49
CA ALA A 19 8.15 6.91 -4.08
C ALA A 19 8.86 8.22 -3.70
N ALA A 20 10.09 8.44 -4.18
CA ALA A 20 10.80 9.70 -3.97
C ALA A 20 10.07 10.90 -4.59
N ARG A 21 9.51 10.74 -5.80
CA ARG A 21 8.72 11.80 -6.46
C ARG A 21 7.41 12.10 -5.74
N LEU A 22 6.76 11.07 -5.18
CA LEU A 22 5.56 11.22 -4.36
C LEU A 22 5.88 11.90 -3.03
N ALA A 23 6.96 11.49 -2.35
CA ALA A 23 7.41 12.08 -1.09
C ALA A 23 7.76 13.57 -1.22
N ALA A 24 8.18 14.01 -2.41
CA ALA A 24 8.44 15.42 -2.69
C ALA A 24 7.16 16.28 -2.82
N GLN A 25 5.97 15.67 -2.89
CA GLN A 25 4.72 16.42 -2.95
C GLN A 25 4.28 16.87 -1.57
N ALA A 26 3.97 18.16 -1.42
CA ALA A 26 3.58 18.74 -0.14
C ALA A 26 2.32 18.10 0.47
N SER A 27 1.43 17.53 -0.35
CA SER A 27 0.20 16.87 0.10
C SER A 27 0.39 15.43 0.57
N VAL A 28 1.58 14.84 0.37
CA VAL A 28 1.88 13.47 0.79
C VAL A 28 2.48 13.52 2.19
N ALA A 29 1.79 12.90 3.14
CA ALA A 29 2.20 12.79 4.53
C ALA A 29 2.97 11.49 4.80
N GLY A 30 2.74 10.44 4.01
CA GLY A 30 3.42 9.17 4.19
C GLY A 30 3.24 8.18 3.04
N ILE A 31 4.17 7.23 2.94
CA ILE A 31 4.16 6.14 1.96
C ILE A 31 4.53 4.85 2.68
N LEU A 32 3.70 3.83 2.50
CA LEU A 32 3.88 2.50 3.05
C LEU A 32 3.84 1.48 1.89
N TYR A 33 4.86 0.62 1.79
CA TYR A 33 4.78 -0.56 0.94
C TYR A 33 4.06 -1.67 1.69
N ILE A 34 3.07 -2.28 1.05
CA ILE A 34 2.23 -3.31 1.67
C ILE A 34 2.34 -4.62 0.87
N GLY A 35 1.67 -5.67 1.34
CA GLY A 35 1.66 -6.96 0.64
C GLY A 35 3.05 -7.57 0.47
N SER A 36 3.33 -8.09 -0.72
CA SER A 36 4.66 -8.65 -1.04
C SER A 36 5.70 -7.57 -1.35
N THR A 37 5.26 -6.35 -1.64
CA THR A 37 6.13 -5.20 -1.94
C THR A 37 6.93 -4.76 -0.71
N GLY A 38 6.31 -4.82 0.47
CA GLY A 38 6.95 -4.49 1.75
C GLY A 38 7.65 -5.67 2.45
N LYS A 39 7.83 -6.83 1.78
CA LYS A 39 8.37 -8.06 2.39
C LYS A 39 9.46 -8.70 1.54
N ASP A 40 10.33 -9.50 2.15
CA ASP A 40 11.44 -10.24 1.51
C ASP A 40 11.02 -11.30 0.46
N HIS A 41 9.74 -11.40 0.11
CA HIS A 41 9.20 -12.33 -0.89
C HIS A 41 8.86 -11.65 -2.22
N PHE A 42 9.33 -10.42 -2.44
CA PHE A 42 9.14 -9.70 -3.70
C PHE A 42 9.87 -10.41 -4.86
N HIS A 43 9.17 -10.68 -5.96
CA HIS A 43 9.75 -11.36 -7.13
C HIS A 43 9.37 -10.71 -8.47
N ALA A 44 9.92 -11.22 -9.57
CA ALA A 44 9.78 -10.62 -10.90
C ALA A 44 8.32 -10.50 -11.40
N ALA A 45 7.43 -11.38 -10.94
CA ALA A 45 6.00 -11.37 -11.28
C ALA A 45 5.11 -10.71 -10.21
N SER A 46 5.70 -10.07 -9.19
CA SER A 46 4.93 -9.39 -8.14
C SER A 46 4.44 -8.04 -8.65
N ASP A 47 3.19 -7.75 -8.33
CA ASP A 47 2.60 -6.41 -8.43
C ASP A 47 3.16 -5.50 -7.32
N TYR A 48 2.96 -4.20 -7.46
CA TYR A 48 3.27 -3.22 -6.42
C TYR A 48 2.04 -2.82 -5.64
N ASP A 49 2.11 -2.94 -4.32
CA ASP A 49 1.04 -2.51 -3.42
C ASP A 49 1.56 -1.36 -2.54
N LEU A 50 0.91 -0.20 -2.65
CA LEU A 50 1.27 0.99 -1.89
C LEU A 50 0.06 1.52 -1.14
N LEU A 51 0.30 2.00 0.07
CA LEU A 51 -0.58 2.93 0.75
C LEU A 51 0.05 4.33 0.74
N LEU A 52 -0.72 5.29 0.24
CA LEU A 52 -0.36 6.70 0.19
C LEU A 52 -1.20 7.45 1.23
N LEU A 53 -0.53 7.97 2.26
CA LEU A 53 -1.14 8.86 3.25
C LEU A 53 -1.04 10.29 2.74
N VAL A 54 -2.19 10.97 2.63
CA VAL A 54 -2.28 12.36 2.14
C VAL A 54 -3.00 13.26 3.13
N ASP A 55 -2.69 14.55 3.10
CA ASP A 55 -3.37 15.53 3.97
C ASP A 55 -4.85 15.66 3.59
N HIS A 56 -5.15 15.71 2.29
CA HIS A 56 -6.49 15.79 1.75
C HIS A 56 -6.56 15.16 0.36
N ARG A 57 -7.76 14.77 -0.05
CA ARG A 57 -8.03 14.24 -1.39
C ARG A 57 -8.54 15.36 -2.29
N PRO A 58 -7.82 15.74 -3.37
CA PRO A 58 -8.34 16.73 -4.33
C PRO A 58 -9.53 16.18 -5.14
N VAL A 59 -9.63 14.86 -5.26
CA VAL A 59 -10.71 14.12 -5.91
C VAL A 59 -11.06 12.89 -5.06
N PRO A 60 -12.32 12.39 -5.07
CA PRO A 60 -12.75 11.28 -4.20
C PRO A 60 -12.24 9.91 -4.70
N VAL A 61 -10.93 9.79 -4.90
CA VAL A 61 -10.26 8.55 -5.31
C VAL A 61 -9.69 7.87 -4.07
N GLN A 62 -10.10 6.62 -3.84
CA GLN A 62 -9.65 5.80 -2.72
C GLN A 62 -8.64 4.73 -3.16
N TYR A 63 -8.74 4.31 -4.42
CA TYR A 63 -7.92 3.26 -5.02
C TYR A 63 -7.52 3.70 -6.42
N LEU A 64 -6.26 3.48 -6.78
CA LEU A 64 -5.73 3.75 -8.10
C LEU A 64 -4.98 2.51 -8.58
N ILE A 65 -5.46 1.95 -9.69
CA ILE A 65 -4.76 0.88 -10.41
C ILE A 65 -3.98 1.50 -11.56
N THR A 66 -2.69 1.24 -11.61
CA THR A 66 -1.78 1.79 -12.64
C THR A 66 -0.63 0.83 -12.91
N THR A 67 0.37 1.28 -13.66
CA THR A 67 1.63 0.57 -13.82
C THR A 67 2.83 1.43 -13.40
N ILE A 68 3.77 0.80 -12.68
CA ILE A 68 5.07 1.36 -12.31
C ILE A 68 6.13 0.36 -12.76
N ALA A 69 7.17 0.83 -13.45
CA ALA A 69 8.20 -0.04 -14.04
C ALA A 69 7.61 -1.17 -14.93
N GLY A 70 6.47 -0.92 -15.61
CA GLY A 70 5.76 -1.91 -16.42
C GLY A 70 5.05 -3.02 -15.64
N ARG A 71 4.90 -2.88 -14.31
CA ARG A 71 4.20 -3.83 -13.43
C ARG A 71 2.88 -3.26 -12.96
N LEU A 72 1.87 -4.11 -12.80
CA LEU A 72 0.60 -3.72 -12.19
C LEU A 72 0.86 -3.17 -10.79
N SER A 73 0.16 -2.10 -10.43
CA SER A 73 0.32 -1.43 -9.15
C SER A 73 -1.05 -1.05 -8.60
N ASP A 74 -1.30 -1.41 -7.35
CA ASP A 74 -2.45 -0.96 -6.57
C ASP A 74 -1.99 0.10 -5.55
N ILE A 75 -2.62 1.27 -5.62
CA ILE A 75 -2.32 2.40 -4.74
C ILE A 75 -3.58 2.75 -3.97
N ILE A 76 -3.53 2.52 -2.67
CA ILE A 76 -4.60 2.84 -1.72
C ILE A 76 -4.34 4.24 -1.15
N ILE A 77 -5.30 5.14 -1.28
CA ILE A 77 -5.17 6.52 -0.82
C ILE A 77 -6.01 6.72 0.43
N VAL A 78 -5.35 7.08 1.52
CA VAL A 78 -5.95 7.33 2.84
C VAL A 78 -5.61 8.75 3.26
N THR A 79 -6.59 9.50 3.78
CA THR A 79 -6.28 10.81 4.37
C THR A 79 -5.79 10.67 5.82
N VAL A 80 -5.10 11.69 6.34
CA VAL A 80 -4.71 11.75 7.76
C VAL A 80 -5.94 11.58 8.67
N ASP A 81 -7.05 12.27 8.38
CA ASP A 81 -8.29 12.14 9.16
C ASP A 81 -8.90 10.72 9.10
N GLU A 82 -8.80 10.05 7.94
CA GLU A 82 -9.27 8.67 7.77
C GLU A 82 -8.38 7.67 8.51
N LEU A 83 -7.08 7.93 8.60
CA LEU A 83 -6.15 7.07 9.32
C LEU A 83 -6.56 6.94 10.78
N GLU A 84 -6.82 8.04 11.48
CA GLU A 84 -7.21 8.02 12.89
C GLU A 84 -8.54 7.27 13.10
N THR A 85 -9.53 7.55 12.25
CA THR A 85 -10.85 6.90 12.34
C THR A 85 -10.73 5.39 12.11
N ARG A 86 -10.00 4.98 11.07
CA ARG A 86 -9.86 3.58 10.66
C ARG A 86 -8.90 2.77 11.53
N LEU A 87 -8.07 3.42 12.35
CA LEU A 87 -7.27 2.73 13.36
C LEU A 87 -8.13 2.22 14.53
N GLN A 88 -9.26 2.88 14.80
CA GLN A 88 -10.22 2.44 15.82
C GLN A 88 -11.14 1.31 15.33
N GLU A 89 -11.26 1.16 14.01
CA GLU A 89 -12.04 0.12 13.36
C GLU A 89 -11.10 -1.03 12.99
N GLU A 90 -11.39 -2.27 13.42
CA GLU A 90 -10.62 -3.47 13.01
C GLU A 90 -10.72 -3.68 11.49
N SER A 91 -9.86 -2.98 10.74
CA SER A 91 -9.97 -2.81 9.30
C SER A 91 -8.77 -3.42 8.58
N ALA A 92 -8.90 -3.63 7.26
CA ALA A 92 -7.78 -4.07 6.43
C ALA A 92 -6.57 -3.13 6.53
N LEU A 93 -6.82 -1.84 6.80
CA LEU A 93 -5.79 -0.83 7.04
C LEU A 93 -4.89 -1.19 8.22
N VAL A 94 -5.45 -1.69 9.33
CA VAL A 94 -4.67 -2.10 10.51
C VAL A 94 -3.69 -3.22 10.15
N ASN A 95 -4.15 -4.22 9.39
CA ASN A 95 -3.30 -5.31 8.93
C ASN A 95 -2.19 -4.83 7.99
N TRP A 96 -2.51 -3.91 7.07
CA TRP A 96 -1.52 -3.33 6.17
C TRP A 96 -0.50 -2.46 6.90
N LEU A 97 -0.93 -1.63 7.85
CA LEU A 97 -0.04 -0.83 8.68
C LEU A 97 0.89 -1.74 9.48
N GLY A 98 0.38 -2.77 10.15
CA GLY A 98 1.18 -3.64 11.02
C GLY A 98 2.22 -4.50 10.29
N GLN A 99 2.04 -4.74 8.99
CA GLN A 99 2.94 -5.59 8.19
C GLN A 99 3.70 -4.81 7.11
N GLY A 100 3.33 -3.56 6.88
CA GLY A 100 3.88 -2.73 5.83
C GLY A 100 5.23 -2.14 6.20
N GLN A 101 6.03 -1.86 5.19
CA GLN A 101 7.31 -1.16 5.32
C GLN A 101 7.09 0.33 5.08
N ILE A 102 7.40 1.16 6.07
CA ILE A 102 7.39 2.62 5.92
C ILE A 102 8.56 3.03 5.04
N VAL A 103 8.26 3.76 3.97
CA VAL A 103 9.25 4.26 3.00
C VAL A 103 9.42 5.77 3.14
N TYR A 104 8.34 6.45 3.50
CA TYR A 104 8.33 7.87 3.79
C TYR A 104 7.30 8.15 4.88
N ASP A 105 7.64 9.01 5.84
CA ASP A 105 6.75 9.45 6.90
C ASP A 105 7.18 10.85 7.32
N ARG A 106 6.41 11.86 6.89
CA ARG A 106 6.79 13.28 7.04
C ARG A 106 6.87 13.69 8.50
N ASP A 107 5.85 13.29 9.26
CA ASP A 107 5.59 13.76 10.62
C ASP A 107 5.59 12.62 11.66
N GLY A 108 5.90 11.38 11.25
CA GLY A 108 5.93 10.22 12.13
C GLY A 108 4.55 9.58 12.36
N LEU A 109 3.55 9.92 11.55
CA LEU A 109 2.16 9.46 11.72
C LEU A 109 2.03 7.96 11.45
N LEU A 110 2.70 7.44 10.43
CA LEU A 110 2.67 6.01 10.12
C LEU A 110 3.43 5.22 11.19
N ALA A 111 4.58 5.72 11.64
CA ALA A 111 5.36 5.09 12.70
C ALA A 111 4.59 5.09 14.03
N SER A 112 3.94 6.20 14.38
CA SER A 112 3.05 6.30 15.54
C SER A 112 1.88 5.32 15.40
N ALA A 113 1.22 5.27 14.25
CA ALA A 113 0.14 4.33 14.00
C ALA A 113 0.58 2.88 14.20
N GLN A 114 1.71 2.46 13.62
CA GLN A 114 2.29 1.12 13.80
C GLN A 114 2.58 0.79 15.27
N ALA A 115 3.07 1.76 16.05
CA ALA A 115 3.39 1.57 17.46
C ALA A 115 2.15 1.37 18.35
N HIS A 116 0.99 1.88 17.92
CA HIS A 116 -0.28 1.75 18.66
C HIS A 116 -1.10 0.53 18.22
N LEU A 117 -0.65 -0.22 17.21
CA LEU A 117 -1.35 -1.43 16.81
C LEU A 117 -1.20 -2.52 17.87
N PRO A 118 -2.26 -3.29 18.13
CA PRO A 118 -2.13 -4.49 18.94
C PRO A 118 -1.09 -5.41 18.29
N ALA A 119 -0.29 -6.10 19.11
CA ALA A 119 0.66 -7.10 18.62
C ALA A 119 -0.09 -8.06 17.68
N PRO A 120 0.49 -8.43 16.52
CA PRO A 120 -0.21 -9.27 15.56
C PRO A 120 -0.61 -10.56 16.28
N GLU A 121 -1.92 -10.80 16.41
CA GLU A 121 -2.39 -12.11 16.83
C GLU A 121 -1.79 -13.11 15.84
N ALA A 122 -1.07 -14.09 16.37
CA ALA A 122 -0.55 -15.18 15.57
C ALA A 122 -1.74 -15.89 14.95
N ILE A 123 -2.07 -15.54 13.70
CA ILE A 123 -3.11 -16.21 12.93
C ILE A 123 -2.67 -17.67 12.82
N SER A 124 -3.29 -18.50 13.66
CA SER A 124 -3.01 -19.91 13.79
C SER A 124 -3.28 -20.56 12.44
N ARG A 125 -2.20 -20.91 11.73
CA ARG A 125 -2.25 -21.81 10.59
C ARG A 125 -2.80 -23.14 11.11
N SER A 126 -4.07 -23.47 10.81
CA SER A 126 -4.55 -24.84 10.53
C SER A 126 -6.08 -24.92 10.52
N THR A 127 -6.67 -24.97 9.33
CA THR A 127 -7.79 -25.89 9.10
C THR A 127 -7.46 -26.72 7.86
N PRO A 128 -7.15 -28.02 8.00
CA PRO A 128 -7.00 -28.89 6.85
C PRO A 128 -8.36 -29.00 6.16
N ILE A 129 -8.41 -28.71 4.87
CA ILE A 129 -9.57 -28.99 4.02
C ILE A 129 -9.80 -30.50 4.08
N ALA A 130 -10.93 -30.91 4.66
CA ALA A 130 -11.37 -32.29 4.64
C ALA A 130 -11.53 -32.74 3.18
N LYS A 131 -10.81 -33.81 2.81
CA LYS A 131 -11.03 -34.51 1.54
C LYS A 131 -12.45 -35.06 1.53
N LEU A 132 -13.31 -34.52 0.69
CA LEU A 132 -14.56 -35.17 0.28
C LEU A 132 -14.17 -36.29 -0.71
N ASN A 133 -14.21 -37.53 -0.23
CA ASN A 133 -14.16 -38.70 -1.10
C ASN A 133 -15.53 -38.84 -1.79
N HIS A 134 -15.51 -38.91 -3.12
CA HIS A 134 -16.56 -39.53 -3.92
C HIS A 134 -16.33 -41.04 -4.00
#